data_AF-A0A952C9J1-F1
#
_entry.id   AF-A0A952C9J1-F1
#
_cell.length_a   1.000
_cell.length_b   1.000
_cell.length_c   1.000
_cell.angle_alpha   90.00
_cell.angle_beta   90.00
_cell.angle_gamma   90.00
#
_symmetry.space_group_name_H-M   'P 1'
#
loop_
_entity.id
_entity.type
_entity.pdbx_description
1 polymer ?
#
loop_
_entity_poly.entity_id
_entity_poly.type
_entity_poly.pdbx_seq_one_letter_code
_entity_poly.pdbx_strand_id
1 'polypeptide(L)'
;MKQDNANHRYYLPLSGVDSEHCAMIVDKGLGELGGITAHKVELNNSRAMIDTDDAFDIIPEAVKKIRDLGYGVSTVKKSFPVLNMSCASCASSSQTTLQSQPGVISASVNYANGDALVEYVPTIGSPEQFKKSLQDIGYDLVIEDSESS
;
A
#
# COMPACT_ATOMS: atom_id res chain seq x y z
N MET A 1 -16.56 8.68 28.17
CA MET A 1 -15.20 8.20 27.86
C MET A 1 -15.32 6.94 27.02
N LYS A 2 -14.50 6.81 25.97
CA LYS A 2 -14.50 5.81 24.87
C LYS A 2 -15.36 6.27 23.67
N GLN A 3 -14.83 6.55 22.47
CA GLN A 3 -13.58 6.08 21.88
C GLN A 3 -13.15 7.07 20.78
N ASP A 4 -12.02 7.73 20.98
CA ASP A 4 -11.29 8.48 19.96
C ASP A 4 -10.76 7.47 18.93
N ASN A 5 -11.61 7.05 17.99
CA ASN A 5 -11.28 5.98 17.06
C ASN A 5 -10.54 6.60 15.85
N ALA A 6 -9.26 6.91 16.03
CA ALA A 6 -8.35 7.04 14.90
C ALA A 6 -8.39 5.69 14.17
N ASN A 7 -9.10 5.66 13.05
CA ASN A 7 -9.48 4.44 12.36
C ASN A 7 -8.25 3.92 11.60
N HIS A 8 -7.30 3.27 12.30
CA HIS A 8 -6.14 2.61 11.72
C HIS A 8 -6.51 1.29 11.03
N ARG A 9 -7.67 1.29 10.38
CA ARG A 9 -8.27 0.14 9.72
C ARG A 9 -7.99 0.23 8.23
N TYR A 10 -7.36 -0.81 7.73
CA TYR A 10 -6.94 -0.95 6.35
C TYR A 10 -7.64 -2.16 5.73
N TYR A 11 -7.97 -2.03 4.45
CA TYR A 11 -8.61 -3.09 3.70
C TYR A 11 -7.67 -3.56 2.59
N LEU A 12 -7.32 -4.84 2.59
CA LEU A 12 -6.54 -5.49 1.54
C LEU A 12 -7.49 -6.27 0.62
N PRO A 13 -7.64 -5.88 -0.65
CA PRO A 13 -8.42 -6.65 -1.61
C PRO A 13 -7.71 -7.98 -1.89
N LEU A 14 -8.39 -9.09 -1.60
CA LEU A 14 -7.87 -10.45 -1.77
C LEU A 14 -8.28 -11.01 -3.13
N SER A 15 -7.44 -11.86 -3.69
CA SER A 15 -7.70 -12.59 -4.94
C SER A 15 -7.38 -14.07 -4.75
N GLY A 16 -8.27 -14.95 -5.22
CA GLY A 16 -8.15 -16.41 -5.06
C GLY A 16 -8.58 -16.95 -3.70
N VAL A 17 -9.29 -16.13 -2.89
CA VAL A 17 -9.84 -16.52 -1.59
C VAL A 17 -11.35 -16.72 -1.75
N ASP A 18 -11.73 -17.82 -2.39
CA ASP A 18 -13.11 -18.09 -2.81
C ASP A 18 -13.87 -19.05 -1.87
N SER A 19 -13.28 -19.43 -0.73
CA SER A 19 -13.85 -20.42 0.19
C SER A 19 -13.52 -20.10 1.64
N GLU A 20 -14.36 -20.57 2.57
CA GLU A 20 -14.17 -20.41 4.02
C GLU A 20 -12.84 -20.97 4.50
N HIS A 21 -12.39 -22.09 3.93
CA HIS A 21 -11.09 -22.67 4.26
C HIS A 21 -9.93 -21.74 3.84
N CYS A 22 -10.00 -21.17 2.63
CA CYS A 22 -9.00 -20.20 2.16
C CYS A 22 -8.97 -18.96 3.04
N ALA A 23 -10.15 -18.43 3.40
CA ALA A 23 -10.25 -17.30 4.31
C ALA A 23 -9.62 -17.59 5.66
N MET A 24 -9.86 -18.77 6.25
CA MET A 24 -9.25 -19.16 7.52
C MET A 24 -7.72 -19.26 7.45
N ILE A 25 -7.16 -19.74 6.33
CA ILE A 25 -5.71 -19.82 6.15
C ILE A 25 -5.09 -18.42 6.11
N VAL A 26 -5.69 -17.52 5.33
CA VAL A 26 -5.26 -16.12 5.26
C VAL A 26 -5.41 -15.42 6.60
N ASP A 27 -6.57 -15.56 7.26
CA ASP A 27 -6.87 -14.94 8.54
C ASP A 27 -5.85 -15.38 9.62
N LYS A 28 -5.59 -16.68 9.73
CA LYS A 28 -4.55 -17.21 10.61
C LYS A 28 -3.16 -16.68 10.27
N GLY A 29 -2.81 -16.62 8.99
CA GLY A 29 -1.51 -16.12 8.55
C GLY A 29 -1.30 -14.64 8.89
N LEU A 30 -2.36 -13.83 8.80
CA LEU A 30 -2.33 -12.44 9.26
C LEU A 30 -2.17 -12.36 10.78
N GLY A 31 -2.84 -13.23 11.54
CA GLY A 31 -2.69 -13.31 13.00
C GLY A 31 -1.29 -13.69 13.50
N GLU A 32 -0.42 -14.23 12.64
CA GLU A 32 0.99 -14.50 12.96
C GLU A 32 1.88 -13.26 12.86
N LEU A 33 1.41 -12.18 12.22
CA LEU A 33 2.18 -10.95 12.07
C LEU A 33 2.09 -10.10 13.34
N GLY A 34 3.23 -9.79 13.93
CA GLY A 34 3.31 -8.88 15.07
C GLY A 34 3.03 -7.44 14.62
N GLY A 35 2.21 -6.69 15.36
CA GLY A 35 1.82 -5.31 15.04
C GLY A 35 0.37 -5.16 14.56
N ILE A 36 -0.29 -6.27 14.19
CA ILE A 36 -1.72 -6.28 13.91
C ILE A 36 -2.51 -6.33 15.22
N THR A 37 -3.37 -5.34 15.45
CA THR A 37 -4.24 -5.27 16.64
C THR A 37 -5.57 -5.96 16.41
N ALA A 38 -6.07 -5.99 15.18
CA ALA A 38 -7.21 -6.80 14.76
C ALA A 38 -7.09 -7.21 13.29
N HIS A 39 -7.56 -8.40 12.94
CA HIS A 39 -7.68 -8.84 11.55
C HIS A 39 -9.00 -9.56 11.35
N LYS A 40 -9.51 -9.51 10.11
CA LYS A 40 -10.71 -10.26 9.71
C LYS A 40 -10.77 -10.43 8.21
N VAL A 41 -10.95 -11.65 7.73
CA VAL A 41 -11.23 -11.90 6.31
C VAL A 41 -12.72 -11.81 5.99
N GLU A 42 -13.08 -10.97 5.00
CA GLU A 42 -14.43 -10.77 4.49
C GLU A 42 -14.58 -11.39 3.09
N LEU A 43 -15.12 -12.61 3.02
CA LEU A 43 -15.37 -13.30 1.74
C LEU A 43 -16.39 -12.58 0.85
N ASN A 44 -17.45 -12.01 1.44
CA ASN A 44 -18.50 -11.31 0.69
C ASN A 44 -17.98 -10.10 -0.09
N ASN A 45 -16.91 -9.48 0.41
CA ASN A 45 -16.27 -8.30 -0.18
C ASN A 45 -14.90 -8.63 -0.80
N SER A 46 -14.52 -9.91 -0.82
CA SER A 46 -13.20 -10.40 -1.26
C SER A 46 -12.04 -9.56 -0.72
N ARG A 47 -12.01 -9.31 0.60
CA ARG A 47 -10.99 -8.45 1.23
C ARG A 47 -10.64 -8.88 2.65
N ALA A 48 -9.44 -8.56 3.11
CA ALA A 48 -9.04 -8.65 4.51
C ALA A 48 -9.09 -7.27 5.15
N MET A 49 -9.67 -7.18 6.34
CA MET A 49 -9.61 -6.04 7.24
C MET A 49 -8.42 -6.24 8.18
N ILE A 50 -7.59 -5.22 8.35
CA ILE A 50 -6.45 -5.21 9.26
C ILE A 50 -6.46 -3.88 10.01
N ASP A 51 -6.43 -3.94 11.33
CA ASP A 51 -6.21 -2.80 12.21
C ASP A 51 -4.75 -2.84 12.69
N THR A 52 -3.98 -1.79 12.48
CA THR A 52 -2.55 -1.70 12.86
C THR A 52 -2.14 -0.24 13.06
N ASP A 53 -1.40 0.06 14.13
CA ASP A 53 -0.84 1.39 14.35
C ASP A 53 0.40 1.66 13.47
N ASP A 54 0.99 0.61 12.88
CA ASP A 54 2.17 0.70 12.01
C ASP A 54 1.84 0.19 10.60
N ALA A 55 1.06 0.97 9.85
CA ALA A 55 0.63 0.58 8.51
C ALA A 55 1.78 0.54 7.49
N PHE A 56 2.88 1.22 7.78
CA PHE A 56 4.05 1.29 6.91
C PHE A 56 4.76 -0.07 6.84
N ASP A 57 5.05 -0.70 7.98
CA ASP A 57 5.72 -2.00 8.00
C ASP A 57 4.70 -3.16 7.83
N ILE A 58 3.53 -3.07 8.46
CA ILE A 58 2.61 -4.21 8.54
C ILE A 58 1.87 -4.50 7.25
N ILE A 59 1.51 -3.48 6.46
CA ILE A 59 0.80 -3.70 5.19
C ILE A 59 1.63 -4.46 4.16
N PRO A 60 2.88 -4.08 3.85
CA PRO A 60 3.72 -4.86 2.93
C PRO A 60 4.01 -6.27 3.48
N GLU A 61 4.23 -6.44 4.79
CA GLU A 61 4.38 -7.76 5.40
C GLU A 61 3.11 -8.62 5.26
N ALA A 62 1.93 -8.05 5.47
CA ALA A 62 0.65 -8.71 5.27
C ALA A 62 0.46 -9.16 3.82
N VAL A 63 0.72 -8.28 2.86
CA VAL A 63 0.64 -8.63 1.43
C VAL A 63 1.62 -9.75 1.07
N LYS A 64 2.85 -9.67 1.57
CA LYS A 64 3.86 -10.71 1.36
C LYS A 64 3.41 -12.05 1.96
N LYS A 65 2.93 -12.05 3.20
CA LYS A 65 2.42 -13.24 3.89
C LYS A 65 1.27 -13.88 3.12
N ILE A 66 0.31 -13.09 2.64
CA ILE A 66 -0.81 -13.58 1.82
C ILE A 66 -0.29 -14.23 0.53
N ARG A 67 0.70 -13.62 -0.14
CA ARG A 67 1.36 -14.17 -1.33
C ARG A 67 2.12 -15.46 -1.04
N ASP A 68 2.82 -15.54 0.07
CA ASP A 68 3.56 -16.73 0.51
C ASP A 68 2.62 -17.90 0.84
N LEU A 69 1.38 -17.60 1.27
CA LEU A 69 0.31 -18.60 1.47
C LEU A 69 -0.32 -19.07 0.15
N GLY A 70 0.05 -18.49 -0.99
CA GLY A 70 -0.46 -18.84 -2.32
C GLY A 70 -1.69 -18.03 -2.75
N TYR A 71 -2.02 -16.94 -2.06
CA TYR A 71 -3.15 -16.07 -2.39
C TYR A 71 -2.69 -14.73 -2.97
N GLY A 72 -3.56 -14.09 -3.73
CA GLY A 72 -3.28 -12.78 -4.33
C GLY A 72 -3.77 -11.63 -3.46
N VAL A 73 -3.13 -10.46 -3.60
CA VAL A 73 -3.67 -9.17 -3.16
C VAL A 73 -3.73 -8.26 -4.37
N SER A 74 -4.87 -7.61 -4.62
CA SER A 74 -5.02 -6.68 -5.74
C SER A 74 -4.23 -5.39 -5.47
N THR A 75 -3.11 -5.24 -6.17
CA THR A 75 -2.27 -4.04 -6.12
C THR A 75 -2.31 -3.33 -7.47
N VAL A 76 -2.10 -2.01 -7.44
CA VAL A 76 -1.92 -1.19 -8.63
C VAL A 76 -0.46 -0.84 -8.74
N LYS A 77 0.15 -1.15 -9.89
CA LYS A 77 1.52 -0.77 -10.22
C LYS A 77 1.48 0.27 -11.33
N LYS A 78 1.85 1.51 -11.02
CA LYS A 78 1.82 2.62 -11.98
C LYS A 78 3.16 3.37 -11.94
N SER A 79 3.59 3.81 -13.11
CA SER A 79 4.75 4.69 -13.25
C SER A 79 4.26 6.13 -13.27
N PHE A 80 4.93 6.98 -12.51
CA PHE A 80 4.59 8.39 -12.38
C PHE A 80 5.83 9.24 -12.65
N PRO A 81 5.77 10.19 -13.59
CA PRO A 81 6.84 11.16 -13.77
C PRO A 81 7.02 11.99 -12.50
N VAL A 82 8.26 12.15 -12.05
CA VAL A 82 8.62 12.98 -10.90
C VAL A 82 9.35 14.22 -11.38
N LEU A 83 8.82 15.39 -11.05
CA LEU A 83 9.40 16.68 -11.38
C LEU A 83 10.28 17.20 -10.24
N ASN A 84 11.14 18.17 -10.57
CA ASN A 84 12.05 18.85 -9.64
C ASN A 84 13.10 17.93 -8.97
N MET A 85 13.36 16.74 -9.52
CA MET A 85 14.53 15.95 -9.14
C MET A 85 15.78 16.45 -9.86
N SER A 86 16.78 16.94 -9.11
CA SER A 86 18.04 17.46 -9.67
C SER A 86 19.25 16.58 -9.39
N CYS A 87 19.10 15.49 -8.63
CA CYS A 87 20.22 14.62 -8.24
C CYS A 87 19.74 13.20 -7.90
N ALA A 88 20.64 12.21 -8.00
CA ALA A 88 20.40 10.83 -7.56
C ALA A 88 20.04 10.74 -6.07
N SER A 89 20.58 11.64 -5.24
CA SER A 89 20.20 11.74 -3.82
C SER A 89 18.75 12.16 -3.64
N CYS A 90 18.25 13.09 -4.47
CA CYS A 90 16.84 13.50 -4.46
C CYS A 90 15.91 12.34 -4.84
N ALA A 91 16.30 11.53 -5.84
CA ALA A 91 15.55 10.34 -6.22
C ALA A 91 15.44 9.32 -5.07
N SER A 92 16.51 9.14 -4.30
CA SER A 92 16.50 8.27 -3.11
C SER A 92 15.57 8.79 -2.02
N SER A 93 15.55 10.10 -1.79
CA SER A 93 14.62 10.75 -0.85
C SER A 93 13.16 10.60 -1.30
N SER A 94 12.86 10.84 -2.58
CA SER A 94 11.53 10.63 -3.16
C SER A 94 11.08 9.18 -3.01
N GLN A 95 11.97 8.22 -3.31
CA GLN A 95 11.67 6.80 -3.16
C GLN A 95 11.33 6.44 -1.72
N THR A 96 12.15 6.86 -0.77
CA THR A 96 11.94 6.59 0.67
C THR A 96 10.61 7.20 1.14
N THR A 97 10.29 8.41 0.68
CA THR A 97 9.06 9.12 1.02
C THR A 97 7.82 8.40 0.49
N LEU A 98 7.88 7.91 -0.76
CA LEU A 98 6.83 7.09 -1.36
C LEU A 98 6.67 5.76 -0.64
N GLN A 99 7.78 5.07 -0.33
CA GLN A 99 7.74 3.82 0.43
C GLN A 99 7.09 4.04 1.80
N SER A 100 7.35 5.18 2.44
CA SER A 100 6.79 5.58 3.74
C SER A 100 5.29 5.85 3.72
N GLN A 101 4.64 5.82 2.55
CA GLN A 101 3.21 6.05 2.46
C GLN A 101 2.41 4.79 2.80
N PRO A 102 1.31 4.92 3.57
CA PRO A 102 0.46 3.79 3.89
C PRO A 102 -0.10 3.16 2.61
N GLY A 103 -0.06 1.83 2.55
CA GLY A 103 -0.55 1.07 1.39
C GLY A 103 0.45 0.92 0.24
N VAL A 104 1.63 1.54 0.31
CA VAL A 104 2.69 1.28 -0.66
C VAL A 104 3.36 -0.05 -0.34
N ILE A 105 3.40 -0.94 -1.33
CA ILE A 105 4.02 -2.26 -1.24
C ILE A 105 5.48 -2.19 -1.72
N SER A 106 5.72 -1.39 -2.75
CA SER A 106 7.06 -1.12 -3.24
C SER A 106 7.06 0.19 -4.01
N ALA A 107 8.09 1.00 -3.83
CA ALA A 107 8.36 2.12 -4.72
C ALA A 107 9.81 2.09 -5.18
N SER A 108 10.04 2.45 -6.43
CA SER A 108 11.37 2.53 -7.05
C SER A 108 11.43 3.77 -7.91
N VAL A 109 12.44 4.62 -7.71
CA VAL A 109 12.59 5.86 -8.48
C VAL A 109 13.80 5.73 -9.38
N ASN A 110 13.60 5.97 -10.67
CA ASN A 110 14.66 5.99 -11.67
C ASN A 110 14.97 7.44 -12.06
N TYR A 111 16.05 7.99 -11.49
CA TYR A 111 16.54 9.33 -11.82
C TYR A 111 16.88 9.50 -13.30
N ALA A 112 17.39 8.46 -13.97
CA ALA A 112 17.81 8.57 -15.37
C ALA A 112 16.64 8.88 -16.32
N ASN A 113 15.45 8.36 -15.99
CA ASN A 113 14.23 8.58 -16.76
C ASN A 113 13.28 9.61 -16.12
N GLY A 114 13.53 9.99 -14.86
CA GLY A 114 12.67 10.89 -14.11
C GLY A 114 11.36 10.25 -13.64
N ASP A 115 11.29 8.93 -13.55
CA ASP A 115 10.06 8.19 -13.27
C ASP A 115 10.10 7.46 -11.92
N ALA A 116 8.97 7.45 -11.21
CA ALA A 116 8.72 6.67 -10.01
C ALA A 116 7.73 5.54 -10.31
N LEU A 117 8.20 4.29 -10.19
CA LEU A 117 7.37 3.11 -10.26
C LEU A 117 6.86 2.78 -8.86
N VAL A 118 5.56 2.91 -8.64
CA VAL A 118 4.93 2.67 -7.34
C VAL A 118 3.92 1.53 -7.47
N GLU A 119 4.09 0.51 -6.65
CA GLU A 119 3.11 -0.55 -6.40
C GLU A 119 2.44 -0.28 -5.05
N TYR A 120 1.13 -0.12 -5.06
CA TYR A 120 0.34 0.21 -3.88
C TYR A 120 -1.02 -0.47 -3.89
N VAL A 121 -1.66 -0.52 -2.72
CA VAL A 121 -3.01 -1.04 -2.55
C VAL A 121 -4.00 0.11 -2.75
N PRO A 122 -4.87 0.08 -3.77
CA PRO A 122 -5.74 1.22 -4.13
C PRO A 122 -6.81 1.55 -3.09
N THR A 123 -7.11 0.63 -2.18
CA THR A 123 -8.03 0.85 -1.05
C THR A 123 -7.37 1.52 0.15
N ILE A 124 -6.06 1.72 0.12
CA ILE A 124 -5.27 2.29 1.22
C ILE A 124 -4.50 3.53 0.77
N GLY A 125 -3.71 3.39 -0.31
CA GLY A 125 -2.91 4.46 -0.88
C GLY A 125 -3.53 5.03 -2.14
N SER A 126 -3.26 6.32 -2.41
CA SER A 126 -3.72 6.99 -3.62
C SER A 126 -2.59 7.80 -4.26
N PRO A 127 -2.58 7.93 -5.61
CA PRO A 127 -1.60 8.78 -6.32
C PRO A 127 -1.60 10.23 -5.82
N GLU A 128 -2.77 10.76 -5.46
CA GLU A 128 -2.92 12.12 -4.92
C GLU A 128 -2.17 12.29 -3.60
N GLN A 129 -2.23 11.29 -2.71
CA GLN A 129 -1.51 11.30 -1.44
C GLN A 129 0.01 11.19 -1.66
N PHE A 130 0.44 10.37 -2.62
CA PHE A 130 1.85 10.25 -3.00
C PHE A 130 2.39 11.57 -3.55
N LYS A 131 1.62 12.22 -4.43
CA LYS A 131 1.93 13.54 -4.96
C LYS A 131 2.11 14.56 -3.84
N LYS A 132 1.14 14.65 -2.93
CA LYS A 132 1.19 15.58 -1.81
C LYS A 132 2.42 15.36 -0.94
N SER A 133 2.73 14.10 -0.63
CA SER A 133 3.90 13.74 0.19
C SER A 133 5.23 14.11 -0.46
N LEU A 134 5.31 14.03 -1.79
CA LEU A 134 6.47 14.51 -2.55
C LEU A 134 6.53 16.04 -2.61
N GLN A 135 5.40 16.73 -2.69
CA GLN A 135 5.32 18.19 -2.63
C GLN A 135 5.80 18.75 -1.29
N ASP A 136 5.50 18.07 -0.18
CA ASP A 136 5.99 18.45 1.16
C ASP A 136 7.53 18.46 1.26
N ILE A 137 8.23 17.68 0.43
CA ILE A 137 9.70 17.65 0.36
C ILE A 137 10.29 18.40 -0.84
N GLY A 138 9.45 19.12 -1.60
CA GLY A 138 9.85 19.99 -2.71
C GLY A 138 9.91 19.33 -4.09
N TYR A 139 9.36 18.12 -4.25
CA TYR A 139 9.23 17.43 -5.54
C TYR A 139 7.78 17.45 -6.01
N ASP A 140 7.53 17.08 -7.26
CA ASP A 140 6.14 16.94 -7.75
C ASP A 140 5.96 15.61 -8.45
N LEU A 141 4.75 15.05 -8.36
CA LEU A 141 4.39 13.78 -9.00
C LEU A 141 3.31 14.05 -10.04
N VAL A 142 3.59 13.70 -11.28
CA VAL A 142 2.60 13.77 -12.35
C VAL A 142 1.72 12.54 -12.24
N ILE A 143 0.52 12.76 -11.71
CA ILE A 143 -0.53 11.76 -11.73
C ILE A 143 -1.32 12.00 -13.01
N GLU A 144 -1.19 11.09 -13.99
CA GLU A 144 -2.15 11.05 -15.09
C GLU A 144 -3.48 10.59 -14.51
N ASP A 145 -4.40 11.54 -14.45
CA ASP A 145 -5.81 11.31 -14.16
C ASP A 145 -6.38 10.48 -15.32
N SER A 146 -6.34 9.16 -15.15
CA SER A 146 -7.09 8.25 -16.01
C SER A 146 -8.52 8.14 -15.48
N GLU A 147 -9.19 9.25 -15.17
CA GLU A 147 -10.65 9.32 -15.22
C GLU A 147 -11.04 9.90 -16.57
N SER A 148 -11.05 9.05 -17.59
CA SER A 148 -11.75 9.32 -18.85
C SER A 148 -12.03 8.01 -19.57
N SER A 149 -13.07 7.28 -19.15
CA SER A 149 -14.10 6.70 -20.04
C SER A 149 -15.18 5.98 -19.24
#